data_AF-A0A7S3UIK8-F1
#
_entry.id   AF-A0A7S3UIK8-F1
#
_cell.length_a   1.000
_cell.length_b   1.000
_cell.length_c   1.000
_cell.angle_alpha   90.00
_cell.angle_beta   90.00
_cell.angle_gamma   90.00
#
_symmetry.space_group_name_H-M   'P 1'
#
loop_
_entity.id
_entity.type
_entity.pdbx_description
1 polymer ?
#
loop_
_entity_poly.entity_id
_entity_poly.type
_entity_poly.pdbx_seq_one_letter_code
_entity_poly.pdbx_strand_id
1 'polypeptide(L)'
;SSCVLGMCVCAEGTQTDGNMVCRPTIDISSCSKSTGGTCKTTDCFDWRGAAQCTPSKQCVCNDGFCADSTGVCRSVSQLEGTVSLTVVDSADSACPLWQVA
;
A
#
# COMPACT_ATOMS: atom_id res chain seq x y z
N SER A 1 -17.57 -6.25 1.88
CA SER A 1 -18.17 -5.24 2.77
C SER A 1 -19.05 -5.93 3.78
N SER A 2 -19.28 -5.32 4.94
CA SER A 2 -20.14 -5.86 6.01
C SER A 2 -21.18 -4.81 6.40
N CYS A 3 -22.37 -5.23 6.84
CA CYS A 3 -23.38 -4.33 7.38
C CYS A 3 -23.33 -4.40 8.91
N VAL A 4 -23.00 -3.29 9.57
CA VAL A 4 -22.93 -3.20 11.04
C VAL A 4 -23.73 -1.99 11.47
N LEU A 5 -24.76 -2.19 12.30
CA LEU A 5 -25.64 -1.12 12.81
C LEU A 5 -26.26 -0.23 11.72
N GLY A 6 -26.62 -0.82 10.57
CA GLY A 6 -27.23 -0.09 9.45
C GLY A 6 -26.26 0.72 8.59
N MET A 7 -24.95 0.53 8.77
CA MET A 7 -23.90 1.18 7.98
C MET A 7 -23.15 0.14 7.15
N CYS A 8 -22.94 0.43 5.86
CA CYS A 8 -22.06 -0.37 5.01
C CYS A 8 -20.60 -0.04 5.41
N VAL A 9 -19.91 -1.00 6.00
CA VAL A 9 -18.48 -0.88 6.35
C VAL A 9 -17.63 -1.71 5.40
N CYS A 10 -16.45 -1.20 5.10
CA CYS A 10 -15.46 -1.92 4.30
C CYS A 10 -14.88 -3.10 5.11
N ALA A 11 -14.44 -4.15 4.41
CA ALA A 11 -13.78 -5.28 5.07
C ALA A 11 -12.45 -4.84 5.69
N GLU A 12 -11.93 -5.59 6.66
CA GLU A 12 -10.61 -5.28 7.25
C GLU A 12 -9.54 -5.16 6.16
N GLY A 13 -8.72 -4.10 6.22
CA GLY A 13 -7.73 -3.77 5.19
C GLY A 13 -8.26 -3.00 3.98
N THR A 14 -9.52 -2.51 4.02
CA THR A 14 -10.11 -1.66 2.98
C THR A 14 -10.78 -0.42 3.58
N GLN A 15 -10.73 0.73 2.87
CA GLN A 15 -11.41 1.98 3.26
C GLN A 15 -12.23 2.54 2.08
N THR A 16 -13.25 3.34 2.38
CA THR A 16 -14.05 4.01 1.36
C THR A 16 -13.24 5.11 0.67
N ASP A 17 -13.17 5.07 -0.66
CA ASP A 17 -12.85 6.27 -1.43
C ASP A 17 -13.97 7.30 -1.26
N GLY A 18 -13.74 8.57 -1.59
CA GLY A 18 -14.73 9.65 -1.48
C GLY A 18 -16.05 9.41 -2.23
N ASN A 19 -16.13 8.31 -2.99
CA ASN A 19 -17.30 7.81 -3.72
C ASN A 19 -17.94 6.54 -3.09
N MET A 20 -17.69 6.23 -1.81
CA MET A 20 -18.26 5.07 -1.10
C MET A 20 -17.90 3.70 -1.72
N VAL A 21 -16.77 3.61 -2.42
CA VAL A 21 -16.20 2.36 -2.94
C VAL A 21 -15.11 1.88 -1.98
N CYS A 22 -15.19 0.63 -1.53
CA CYS A 22 -14.12 0.06 -0.71
C CYS A 22 -12.88 -0.21 -1.57
N ARG A 23 -11.77 0.46 -1.25
CA ARG A 23 -10.45 0.26 -1.85
C ARG A 23 -9.52 -0.36 -0.82
N PRO A 24 -8.58 -1.22 -1.24
CA PRO A 24 -7.50 -1.65 -0.36
C PRO A 24 -6.77 -0.43 0.17
N THR A 25 -6.54 -0.41 1.47
CA THR A 25 -5.67 0.60 2.06
C THR A 25 -4.29 0.03 2.02
N ILE A 26 -3.48 0.53 1.09
CA ILE A 26 -2.05 0.27 1.17
C ILE A 26 -1.58 1.01 2.41
N ASP A 27 -1.44 0.27 3.50
CA ASP A 27 -0.75 0.76 4.66
C ASP A 27 0.70 0.95 4.22
N ILE A 28 1.12 2.19 3.94
CA ILE A 28 2.50 2.52 3.57
C ILE A 28 3.46 2.10 4.71
N SER A 29 2.92 1.95 5.93
CA SER A 29 3.58 1.37 7.10
C SER A 29 3.86 -0.14 6.98
N SER A 30 3.20 -0.85 6.06
CA SER A 30 3.33 -2.31 5.90
C SER A 30 4.47 -2.73 4.97
N CYS A 31 5.04 -1.82 4.18
CA CYS A 31 6.14 -2.16 3.28
C CYS A 31 7.51 -1.80 3.88
N SER A 32 8.51 -2.65 3.63
CA SER A 32 9.87 -2.38 4.08
C SER A 32 10.48 -1.24 3.27
N LYS A 33 10.98 -0.20 3.95
CA LYS A 33 11.84 0.82 3.33
C LYS A 33 13.31 0.42 3.32
N SER A 34 13.70 -0.59 4.08
CA SER A 34 15.10 -1.00 4.20
C SER A 34 15.54 -1.74 2.94
N THR A 35 16.58 -1.21 2.28
CA THR A 35 17.19 -1.86 1.10
C THR A 35 18.23 -2.93 1.46
N GLY A 36 18.45 -3.16 2.76
CA GLY A 36 19.55 -4.01 3.28
C GLY A 36 20.95 -3.45 3.06
N GLY A 37 21.09 -2.27 2.45
CA GLY A 37 22.36 -1.63 2.13
C GLY A 37 22.80 -0.56 3.14
N THR A 38 24.09 -0.22 3.09
CA THR A 38 24.68 0.90 3.83
C THR A 38 25.35 1.88 2.89
N CYS A 39 25.53 3.11 3.36
CA CYS A 39 26.21 4.20 2.69
C CYS A 39 27.32 4.75 3.60
N LYS A 40 28.34 5.43 3.06
CA LYS A 40 29.47 5.94 3.84
C LYS A 40 29.66 7.45 3.63
N THR A 41 30.66 7.80 2.83
CA THR A 41 30.92 9.16 2.31
C THR A 41 30.22 9.40 0.97
N THR A 42 29.81 8.32 0.31
CA THR A 42 29.05 8.33 -0.95
C THR A 42 27.58 8.04 -0.67
N ASP A 43 26.72 8.48 -1.59
CA ASP A 43 25.31 8.12 -1.62
C ASP A 43 25.09 6.63 -1.86
N CYS A 44 23.83 6.21 -1.72
CA CYS A 44 23.38 4.86 -2.08
C CYS A 44 23.57 4.62 -3.58
N PHE A 45 23.94 3.39 -3.95
CA PHE A 45 24.13 3.04 -5.36
C PHE A 45 22.85 3.23 -6.18
N ASP A 46 22.98 3.83 -7.38
CA ASP A 46 21.85 4.19 -8.25
C ASP A 46 20.96 3.01 -8.66
N TRP A 47 21.50 1.79 -8.69
CA TRP A 47 20.72 0.58 -9.01
C TRP A 47 19.59 0.33 -8.00
N ARG A 48 19.68 0.92 -6.79
CA ARG A 48 18.63 0.84 -5.77
C ARG A 48 17.41 1.71 -6.10
N GLY A 49 17.48 2.58 -7.12
CA GLY A 49 16.41 3.48 -7.49
C GLY A 49 16.27 4.65 -6.52
N ALA A 50 15.04 5.00 -6.16
CA ALA A 50 14.73 6.14 -5.28
C ALA A 50 15.08 5.85 -3.80
N ALA A 51 16.37 5.71 -3.51
CA ALA A 51 16.92 5.47 -2.18
C ALA A 51 17.73 6.67 -1.69
N GLN A 52 17.72 6.88 -0.37
CA GLN A 52 18.49 7.91 0.32
C GLN A 52 19.38 7.31 1.41
N CYS A 53 20.51 7.97 1.63
CA CYS A 53 21.42 7.65 2.71
C CYS A 53 20.97 8.33 4.01
N THR A 54 20.61 7.54 5.02
CA THR A 54 20.23 8.05 6.34
C THR A 54 21.44 8.51 7.17
N PRO A 55 21.24 9.35 8.21
CA PRO A 55 22.30 9.72 9.14
C PRO A 55 22.99 8.51 9.80
N SER A 56 22.23 7.43 10.04
CA SER A 56 22.72 6.15 10.58
C SER A 56 23.43 5.27 9.57
N LYS A 57 23.79 5.81 8.38
CA LYS A 57 24.54 5.13 7.34
C LYS A 57 23.82 3.94 6.69
N GLN A 58 22.49 3.99 6.65
CA GLN A 58 21.65 2.99 6.00
C GLN A 58 20.98 3.54 4.74
N CYS A 59 20.88 2.70 3.71
CA CYS A 59 20.13 3.02 2.50
C CYS A 59 18.67 2.64 2.65
N VAL A 60 17.78 3.62 2.60
CA VAL A 60 16.33 3.44 2.71
C VAL A 60 15.60 4.08 1.54
N CYS A 61 14.45 3.54 1.17
CA CYS A 61 13.63 4.13 0.11
C CYS A 61 13.05 5.48 0.52
N ASN A 62 12.91 6.37 -0.47
CA ASN A 62 12.24 7.65 -0.32
C ASN A 62 10.74 7.46 -0.02
N ASP A 63 10.09 8.53 0.43
CA ASP A 63 8.64 8.50 0.66
C ASP A 63 7.89 8.18 -0.64
N GLY A 64 6.87 7.32 -0.53
CA GLY A 64 6.15 6.78 -1.68
C GLY A 64 6.82 5.60 -2.37
N PHE A 65 7.97 5.11 -1.86
CA PHE A 65 8.67 3.94 -2.38
C PHE A 65 8.90 2.87 -1.30
N CYS A 66 8.89 1.61 -1.73
CA CYS A 66 9.17 0.43 -0.92
C CYS A 66 10.34 -0.36 -1.52
N ALA A 67 11.16 -0.97 -0.68
CA ALA A 67 12.16 -1.93 -1.13
C ALA A 67 11.45 -3.23 -1.54
N ASP A 68 11.73 -3.72 -2.75
CA ASP A 68 11.34 -5.07 -3.16
C ASP A 68 12.22 -6.13 -2.47
N SER A 69 11.97 -7.41 -2.75
CA SER A 69 12.74 -8.52 -2.18
C SER A 69 14.23 -8.50 -2.53
N THR A 70 14.65 -7.68 -3.49
CA THR A 70 16.04 -7.51 -3.91
C THR A 70 16.68 -6.23 -3.34
N GLY A 71 15.92 -5.41 -2.62
CA GLY A 71 16.38 -4.15 -2.06
C GLY A 71 16.34 -2.97 -3.04
N VAL A 72 15.58 -3.08 -4.14
CA VAL A 72 15.35 -2.00 -5.11
C VAL A 72 14.08 -1.25 -4.74
N CYS A 73 14.14 0.08 -4.71
CA CYS A 73 13.01 0.93 -4.40
C CYS A 73 12.03 1.03 -5.57
N ARG A 74 10.82 0.51 -5.36
CA ARG A 74 9.69 0.55 -6.30
C ARG A 74 8.61 1.47 -5.74
N SER A 75 7.93 2.21 -6.61
CA SER A 75 6.85 3.08 -6.15
C SER A 75 5.71 2.24 -5.58
N VAL A 76 5.14 2.69 -4.47
CA VAL A 76 3.96 2.08 -3.86
C VAL A 76 2.81 2.03 -4.87
N SER A 77 2.70 3.06 -5.71
CA SER A 77 1.75 3.16 -6.83
C SER A 77 1.93 2.09 -7.91
N GLN A 78 3.14 1.53 -8.06
CA GLN A 78 3.40 0.40 -8.96
C GLN A 78 3.17 -0.96 -8.29
N LEU A 79 3.12 -1.00 -6.95
CA LEU A 79 2.67 -2.17 -6.18
C LEU A 79 1.14 -2.27 -6.14
N GLU A 80 0.41 -1.22 -6.54
CA GLU A 80 -1.02 -1.26 -6.89
C GLU A 80 -1.33 -2.35 -7.95
N GLY A 81 -0.32 -2.86 -8.65
CA GLY A 81 -0.43 -3.96 -9.62
C GLY A 81 -0.01 -5.36 -9.12
N THR A 82 0.45 -5.50 -7.86
CA THR A 82 0.97 -6.80 -7.33
C THR A 82 0.46 -7.19 -5.96
N VAL A 83 -0.46 -6.41 -5.36
CA VAL A 83 -1.46 -7.11 -4.55
C VAL A 83 -2.14 -8.04 -5.54
N SER A 84 -1.94 -9.35 -5.41
CA SER A 84 -2.89 -10.32 -5.96
C SER A 84 -4.20 -10.01 -5.28
N LEU A 85 -4.86 -9.00 -5.80
CA LEU A 85 -6.26 -8.76 -5.70
C LEU A 85 -6.84 -9.99 -6.41
N THR A 86 -6.99 -11.08 -5.65
CA THR A 86 -8.34 -11.61 -5.54
C THR A 86 -9.14 -10.51 -4.84
N VAL A 87 -9.35 -9.39 -5.54
CA VAL A 87 -10.68 -8.81 -5.50
C VAL A 87 -11.52 -9.98 -5.92
N VAL A 88 -12.13 -10.61 -4.92
CA VAL A 88 -13.48 -11.09 -5.17
C VAL A 88 -14.16 -9.82 -5.65
N ASP A 89 -14.18 -9.66 -6.97
CA ASP A 89 -15.13 -8.84 -7.66
C ASP A 89 -16.47 -9.44 -7.24
N SER A 90 -16.87 -9.01 -6.08
CA SER A 90 -18.15 -9.24 -5.46
C SER A 90 -18.58 -7.84 -5.06
N ALA A 91 -18.59 -6.98 -6.08
CA ALA A 91 -19.67 -6.02 -6.30
C ALA A 91 -21.00 -6.77 -6.50
N ASP A 92 -21.29 -7.76 -5.66
CA ASP A 92 -22.48 -8.57 -5.73
C ASP A 92 -23.08 -8.63 -4.32
N SER A 93 -24.08 -7.77 -4.13
CA SER A 93 -25.25 -8.04 -3.30
C SER A 93 -25.29 -7.69 -1.80
N ALA A 94 -24.34 -6.96 -1.19
CA ALA A 94 -24.35 -6.78 0.29
C ALA A 94 -24.88 -5.45 0.88
N CYS A 95 -25.44 -4.53 0.10
CA CYS A 95 -26.35 -3.51 0.66
C CYS A 95 -27.56 -3.39 -0.30
N PRO A 96 -28.75 -3.92 0.06
CA PRO A 96 -29.93 -3.71 -0.77
C PRO A 96 -30.20 -2.21 -0.87
N LEU A 97 -30.26 -1.69 -2.10
CA LEU A 97 -30.62 -0.29 -2.40
C LEU A 97 -32.08 0.04 -2.07
N TRP A 98 -32.80 -0.82 -1.33
CA TRP A 98 -34.20 -0.62 -1.01
C TRP A 98 -34.46 -1.05 0.43
N GLN A 99 -34.52 -0.07 1.34
CA GLN A 99 -35.52 0.06 2.40
C GLN A 99 -35.15 1.27 3.29
N VAL A 100 -35.25 2.46 2.71
CA VAL A 100 -35.80 3.60 3.45
C VAL A 100 -37.28 3.63 3.11
N ALA A 101 -38.08 2.94 3.92
CA ALA A 101 -39.52 3.09 4.04
C ALA A 101 -39.86 3.09 5.53
#